data_AF-A0A0T7H0I8-F1
#
_entry.id   AF-A0A0T7H0I8-F1
#
_cell.length_a   1.000
_cell.length_b   1.000
_cell.length_c   1.000
_cell.angle_alpha   90.00
_cell.angle_beta   90.00
_cell.angle_gamma   90.00
#
_symmetry.space_group_name_H-M   'P 1'
#
loop_
_entity.id
_entity.type
_entity.pdbx_description
1 polymer ?
#
loop_
_entity_poly.entity_id
_entity_poly.type
_entity_poly.pdbx_seq_one_letter_code
_entity_poly.pdbx_strand_id
1 'polypeptide(L)' 'MSFPEPKPGLVIRYAFLWSSEEDRGSVEAGKDRPCAIVVAAYNQAGAIQTIVAPVTHSPPHGDNPKSSLEIPAAAG' A
#
# COMPACT_ATOMS: atom_id res chain seq x y z
N MET A 1 5.41 -9.43 -21.70
CA MET A 1 6.17 -8.65 -20.72
C MET A 1 6.00 -9.33 -19.37
N SER A 2 7.09 -9.65 -18.67
CA SER A 2 7.03 -10.18 -17.30
C SER A 2 6.98 -9.03 -16.30
N PHE A 3 6.21 -9.18 -15.24
CA PHE A 3 6.28 -8.24 -14.12
C PHE A 3 7.64 -8.34 -13.43
N PRO A 4 8.15 -7.23 -12.86
CA PRO A 4 9.37 -7.28 -12.04
C PRO A 4 9.13 -8.15 -10.80
N GLU A 5 10.20 -8.73 -10.26
CA GLU A 5 10.14 -9.43 -8.98
C GLU A 5 9.75 -8.44 -7.85
N PRO A 6 8.78 -8.80 -6.98
CA PRO A 6 8.38 -7.96 -5.86
C PRO A 6 9.55 -7.65 -4.91
N LYS A 7 9.78 -6.36 -4.63
CA LYS A 7 10.81 -5.89 -3.69
C LYS A 7 10.36 -4.58 -3.02
N PRO A 8 10.87 -4.27 -1.82
CA PRO A 8 10.60 -2.99 -1.17
C PRO A 8 10.91 -1.80 -2.08
N GLY A 9 10.05 -0.79 -2.04
CA GLY A 9 10.14 0.42 -2.86
C GLY A 9 9.47 0.34 -4.23
N LEU A 10 9.06 -0.84 -4.71
CA LEU A 10 8.17 -0.90 -5.88
C LEU A 10 6.78 -0.38 -5.53
N VAL A 11 6.19 0.40 -6.45
CA VAL A 11 4.82 0.90 -6.35
C VAL A 11 3.93 0.13 -7.32
N ILE A 12 2.87 -0.46 -6.79
CA ILE A 12 1.90 -1.27 -7.54
C ILE A 12 0.51 -0.64 -7.48
N ARG A 13 -0.37 -0.98 -8.43
CA ARG A 13 -1.81 -0.69 -8.32
C ARG A 13 -2.46 -1.84 -7.57
N TYR A 14 -3.09 -1.54 -6.44
CA TYR A 14 -3.77 -2.53 -5.61
C TYR A 14 -5.10 -1.96 -5.09
N ALA A 15 -6.13 -2.80 -5.10
CA ALA A 15 -7.46 -2.51 -4.56
C ALA A 15 -7.42 -2.57 -3.02
N PHE A 16 -6.72 -1.62 -2.40
CA PHE A 16 -6.56 -1.56 -0.94
C PHE A 16 -7.86 -1.15 -0.26
N LEU A 17 -8.46 -2.06 0.52
CA LEU A 17 -9.61 -1.78 1.38
C LEU A 17 -9.14 -1.10 2.66
N TRP A 18 -9.56 0.14 2.89
CA TRP A 18 -9.23 0.84 4.14
C TRP A 18 -10.05 0.29 5.30
N SER A 19 -9.48 0.25 6.50
CA SER A 19 -10.24 -0.15 7.70
C SER A 19 -11.51 0.68 7.88
N SER A 20 -11.50 1.98 7.58
CA SER A 20 -12.71 2.82 7.62
C SER A 20 -13.77 2.45 6.56
N GLU A 21 -13.36 1.87 5.43
CA GLU A 21 -14.28 1.34 4.42
C GLU A 21 -14.90 0.02 4.92
N GLU A 22 -14.07 -0.86 5.48
CA GLU A 22 -14.48 -2.11 6.14
C GLU A 22 -15.44 -1.85 7.32
N ASP A 23 -15.13 -0.90 8.19
CA ASP A 23 -15.95 -0.47 9.33
C ASP A 23 -17.34 0.01 8.90
N ARG A 24 -17.47 0.49 7.65
CA ARG A 24 -18.74 0.92 7.04
C ARG A 24 -19.44 -0.22 6.28
N GLY A 25 -18.92 -1.44 6.37
CA GLY A 25 -19.47 -2.64 5.75
C GLY A 25 -19.00 -2.89 4.31
N SER A 26 -17.96 -2.20 3.85
CA SER A 26 -17.40 -2.46 2.50
C SER A 26 -16.55 -3.72 2.55
N VAL A 27 -16.78 -4.63 1.62
CA VAL A 27 -15.99 -5.87 1.46
C VAL A 27 -14.93 -5.75 0.36
N GLU A 28 -15.04 -4.73 -0.48
CA GLU A 28 -14.14 -4.46 -1.59
C GLU A 28 -13.70 -2.99 -1.56
N ALA A 29 -12.49 -2.73 -2.05
CA ALA A 29 -11.99 -1.38 -2.17
C ALA A 29 -12.75 -0.60 -3.25
N GLY A 30 -13.06 0.66 -3.00
CA GLY A 30 -13.75 1.50 -3.99
C GLY A 30 -12.95 1.83 -5.25
N LYS A 31 -11.62 1.65 -5.21
CA LYS A 31 -10.71 1.84 -6.36
C LYS A 31 -9.33 1.24 -6.12
N ASP A 32 -8.62 1.01 -7.22
CA ASP A 32 -7.17 0.80 -7.18
C ASP A 32 -6.45 2.04 -6.68
N ARG A 33 -5.43 1.82 -5.85
CA ARG A 33 -4.57 2.86 -5.30
C ARG A 33 -3.10 2.51 -5.54
N PRO A 34 -2.23 3.51 -5.73
CA PRO A 34 -0.79 3.26 -5.66
C PRO A 34 -0.44 2.77 -4.26
N CYS A 35 0.25 1.64 -4.17
CA CYS A 35 0.70 1.05 -2.91
C CYS A 35 2.18 0.72 -3.03
N ALA A 36 2.97 1.19 -2.06
CA ALA A 36 4.38 0.84 -1.98
C ALA A 36 4.54 -0.51 -1.29
N ILE A 37 5.32 -1.41 -1.87
CA ILE A 37 5.79 -2.62 -1.17
C ILE A 37 6.76 -2.17 -0.08
N VAL A 38 6.44 -2.49 1.18
CA VAL A 38 7.29 -2.19 2.34
C VAL A 38 7.99 -3.45 2.87
N VAL A 39 7.42 -4.62 2.62
CA VAL A 39 8.03 -5.92 2.91
C VAL A 39 7.83 -6.84 1.71
N ALA A 40 8.87 -7.59 1.34
CA ALA A 40 8.79 -8.73 0.44
C ALA A 40 9.63 -9.87 1.03
N ALA A 41 9.01 -11.00 1.33
CA ALA A 41 9.68 -12.15 1.93
C ALA A 41 9.07 -13.46 1.43
N TYR A 42 9.88 -14.51 1.33
CA TYR A 42 9.36 -15.84 1.03
C TYR A 42 8.57 -16.40 2.21
N ASN A 43 7.37 -16.92 1.93
CA ASN A 43 6.59 -17.69 2.89
C ASN A 43 7.03 -19.18 2.89
N GLN A 44 6.40 -19.99 3.73
CA GLN A 44 6.72 -21.43 3.85
C GLN A 44 6.48 -22.23 2.56
N ALA A 45 5.66 -21.72 1.64
CA ALA A 45 5.41 -22.34 0.33
C ALA A 45 6.41 -21.89 -0.75
N GLY A 46 7.42 -21.07 -0.38
CA GLY A 46 8.40 -20.55 -1.33
C GLY A 46 7.88 -19.43 -2.23
N ALA A 47 6.70 -18.87 -1.93
CA ALA A 47 6.14 -17.73 -2.65
C ALA A 47 6.48 -16.41 -1.95
N ILE A 48 6.69 -15.34 -2.71
CA ILE A 48 6.91 -14.00 -2.14
C ILE A 48 5.59 -13.46 -1.61
N GLN A 49 5.50 -13.29 -0.31
CA GLN A 49 4.44 -12.55 0.37
C GLN A 49 4.88 -11.10 0.57
N THR A 50 3.98 -10.16 0.31
CA THR A 50 4.27 -8.73 0.43
C THR A 50 3.35 -8.07 1.45
N ILE A 51 3.88 -7.04 2.12
CA ILE A 51 3.09 -6.07 2.86
C ILE A 51 3.19 -4.76 2.11
N VAL A 52 2.05 -4.09 1.93
CA VAL A 52 1.95 -2.85 1.16
C VAL A 52 1.38 -1.72 2.00
N ALA A 53 1.87 -0.50 1.74
CA ALA A 53 1.34 0.73 2.31
C ALA A 53 0.67 1.56 1.20
N PRO A 54 -0.62 1.92 1.34
CA PRO A 54 -1.31 2.75 0.36
C PRO A 54 -0.75 4.19 0.36
N VAL A 55 -0.61 4.76 -0.83
CA VAL A 55 -0.22 6.16 -1.02
C VAL A 55 -1.47 7.00 -1.23
N THR A 56 -1.52 8.14 -0.56
CA THR A 56 -2.65 9.08 -0.62
C THR A 56 -2.15 10.51 -0.65
N HIS A 57 -2.91 11.39 -1.32
CA HIS A 57 -2.72 12.84 -1.25
C HIS A 57 -3.48 13.48 -0.08
N SER A 58 -4.36 12.73 0.57
CA SER A 58 -5.06 13.20 1.77
C SER A 58 -4.11 13.16 2.97
N PRO A 59 -4.19 14.14 3.89
CA PRO A 59 -3.51 14.07 5.17
C PRO A 59 -3.90 12.81 5.96
N PRO A 60 -3.06 12.34 6.90
CA PRO A 60 -3.41 11.25 7.80
C PRO A 60 -4.70 11.59 8.57
N HIS A 61 -5.60 10.63 8.70
CA HIS A 61 -6.83 10.85 9.47
C HIS A 61 -6.52 10.85 10.99
N GLY A 62 -6.85 11.96 11.66
CA GLY A 62 -6.75 12.13 13.11
C GLY A 62 -5.44 12.76 13.61
N ASP A 63 -5.32 12.92 14.93
CA ASP A 63 -4.21 13.63 15.60
C ASP A 63 -2.92 12.78 15.75
N ASN A 64 -2.80 11.66 15.02
CA ASN A 64 -1.59 10.82 15.07
C ASN A 64 -0.75 10.97 13.79
N PRO A 65 0.13 12.00 13.72
CA PRO A 65 1.00 12.23 12.57
C PRO A 65 2.02 11.11 12.33
N LYS A 66 2.18 10.16 13.27
CA LYS A 66 3.11 9.02 13.14
C LYS A 66 2.51 7.82 12.41
N SER A 67 1.23 7.88 12.05
CA SER A 67 0.53 6.81 11.31
C SER A 67 0.85 6.79 9.81
N SER A 68 1.60 7.76 9.32
CA SER A 68 1.94 7.89 7.89
C SER A 68 3.34 8.50 7.73
N LEU A 69 3.95 8.26 6.58
CA LEU A 69 5.22 8.86 6.18
C LEU A 69 4.97 9.79 4.98
N GLU A 70 5.46 11.02 5.06
CA GLU A 70 5.43 11.93 3.91
C GLU A 70 6.35 11.42 2.80
N ILE A 71 5.85 11.42 1.57
CA ILE A 71 6.64 11.11 0.38
C ILE A 71 7.02 12.45 -0.26
N PRO A 72 8.33 12.77 -0.38
CA PRO A 72 8.74 14.04 -0.98
C PRO A 72 8.24 14.14 -2.44
N ALA A 73 7.94 15.36 -2.88
CA ALA A 73 7.70 15.61 -4.29
C ALA A 73 8.90 15.15 -5.11
N ALA A 74 8.65 14.67 -6.34
CA ALA A 74 9.73 14.29 -7.24
C ALA A 74 10.71 15.47 -7.39
N ALA A 75 11.99 15.22 -7.11
CA ALA A 75 13.02 16.18 -7.42
C ALA A 75 13.06 16.34 -8.96
N GLY A 76 12.83 17.56 -9.43
CA GLY A 76 12.90 17.91 -10.85
C GLY A 76 14.32 17.94 -11.38
#